data_AF-A0A7W1LSI1-F1
#
_entry.id   AF-A0A7W1LSI1-F1
#
_cell.length_a   1.000
_cell.length_b   1.000
_cell.length_c   1.000
_cell.angle_alpha   90.00
_cell.angle_beta   90.00
_cell.angle_gamma   90.00
#
_symmetry.space_group_name_H-M   'P 1'
#
loop_
_entity.id
_entity.type
_entity.pdbx_description
1 polymer ?
#
loop_
_entity_poly.entity_id
_entity_poly.type
_entity_poly.pdbx_seq_one_letter_code
_entity_poly.pdbx_strand_id
1 'polypeptide(L)'
;RPLIVLQGSEDEVVPPNQAEMIVAALAAKGVPHAYVLFEGEQHGFRRAESITRALESELWFYGRIFGFEPADDLPDVPGAVGL
;
A
#
# COMPACT_ATOMS: atom_id res chain seq x y z
N ARG A 1 -10.85 -7.68 7.67
CA ARG A 1 -9.98 -6.72 8.38
C ARG A 1 -9.26 -5.91 7.31
N PRO A 2 -9.13 -4.59 7.45
CA PRO A 2 -8.50 -3.76 6.44
C PRO A 2 -7.05 -4.16 6.16
N LEU A 3 -6.57 -3.96 4.92
CA LEU A 3 -5.19 -4.27 4.54
C LEU A 3 -4.64 -3.24 3.54
N ILE A 4 -3.41 -2.80 3.75
CA ILE A 4 -2.61 -2.11 2.74
C ILE A 4 -1.54 -3.06 2.18
N VAL A 5 -1.35 -3.05 0.86
CA VAL A 5 -0.33 -3.84 0.16
C VAL A 5 0.63 -2.88 -0.55
N LEU A 6 1.92 -3.01 -0.27
CA LEU A 6 3.01 -2.22 -0.85
C LEU A 6 3.92 -3.17 -1.62
N GLN A 7 4.08 -2.98 -2.93
CA GLN A 7 4.73 -3.97 -3.81
C GLN A 7 5.72 -3.29 -4.76
N GLY A 8 6.91 -3.86 -4.94
CA GLY A 8 7.83 -3.45 -6.01
C GLY A 8 7.47 -4.11 -7.34
N SER A 9 7.53 -3.38 -8.46
CA SER A 9 7.17 -3.93 -9.78
C SER A 9 8.18 -4.92 -10.37
N GLU A 10 9.40 -4.93 -9.85
CA GLU A 10 10.51 -5.83 -10.25
C GLU A 10 10.83 -6.87 -9.16
N ASP A 11 9.92 -7.12 -8.22
CA ASP A 11 10.13 -8.14 -7.18
C ASP A 11 10.11 -9.55 -7.79
N GLU A 12 11.25 -10.21 -7.82
CA GLU A 12 11.38 -11.60 -8.30
C GLU A 12 11.20 -12.65 -7.18
N VAL A 13 11.25 -12.23 -5.90
CA VAL A 13 11.10 -13.11 -4.73
C VAL A 13 9.63 -13.35 -4.44
N VAL A 14 8.83 -12.27 -4.44
CA VAL A 14 7.37 -12.29 -4.33
C VAL A 14 6.79 -11.47 -5.49
N PRO A 15 6.49 -12.11 -6.63
CA PRO A 15 6.08 -11.40 -7.84
C PRO A 15 4.79 -10.59 -7.69
N PRO A 16 4.64 -9.45 -8.41
CA PRO A 16 3.50 -8.53 -8.26
C PRO A 16 2.13 -9.17 -8.44
N ASN A 17 2.03 -10.19 -9.30
CA ASN A 17 0.77 -10.90 -9.52
C ASN A 17 0.22 -11.54 -8.23
N GLN A 18 1.07 -11.90 -7.26
CA GLN A 18 0.61 -12.40 -5.96
C GLN A 18 -0.05 -11.30 -5.13
N ALA A 19 0.53 -10.09 -5.11
CA ALA A 19 -0.08 -8.93 -4.47
C ALA A 19 -1.43 -8.58 -5.13
N GLU A 20 -1.49 -8.57 -6.46
CA GLU A 20 -2.71 -8.33 -7.22
C GLU A 20 -3.81 -9.36 -6.93
N MET A 21 -3.45 -10.64 -6.78
CA MET A 21 -4.40 -11.68 -6.38
C MET A 21 -5.00 -11.42 -5.00
N ILE A 22 -4.20 -10.96 -4.04
CA ILE A 22 -4.69 -10.59 -2.69
C ILE A 22 -5.66 -9.41 -2.79
N VAL A 23 -5.28 -8.35 -3.50
CA VAL A 23 -6.08 -7.14 -3.68
C VAL A 23 -7.42 -7.46 -4.38
N ALA A 24 -7.38 -8.25 -5.45
CA ALA A 24 -8.60 -8.68 -6.14
C ALA A 24 -9.53 -9.49 -5.23
N ALA A 25 -8.99 -10.38 -4.40
CA ALA A 25 -9.77 -11.15 -3.44
C ALA A 25 -10.39 -10.28 -2.34
N LEU A 26 -9.71 -9.21 -1.90
CA LEU A 26 -10.24 -8.23 -0.96
C LEU A 26 -11.36 -7.40 -1.58
N ALA A 27 -11.16 -6.92 -2.80
CA ALA A 27 -12.15 -6.17 -3.57
C ALA A 27 -13.43 -7.00 -3.78
N ALA A 28 -13.31 -8.25 -4.21
CA ALA A 28 -14.45 -9.15 -4.40
C ALA A 28 -15.26 -9.40 -3.11
N LYS A 29 -14.62 -9.27 -1.95
CA LYS A 29 -15.25 -9.45 -0.63
C LYS A 29 -15.71 -8.13 0.00
N GLY A 30 -15.51 -6.99 -0.67
CA GLY A 30 -15.83 -5.66 -0.14
C GLY A 30 -15.03 -5.31 1.12
N VAL A 31 -13.85 -5.89 1.30
CA VAL A 31 -12.99 -5.59 2.45
C VAL A 31 -12.21 -4.30 2.17
N PRO A 32 -12.18 -3.32 3.10
CA PRO A 32 -11.39 -2.12 2.90
C PRO A 32 -9.92 -2.41 2.65
N HIS A 33 -9.33 -1.79 1.64
CA HIS A 33 -7.94 -2.03 1.27
C HIS A 33 -7.31 -0.92 0.45
N ALA A 34 -5.99 -0.91 0.38
CA ALA A 34 -5.21 -0.07 -0.51
C ALA A 34 -4.08 -0.88 -1.15
N TYR A 35 -3.66 -0.48 -2.35
CA TYR A 35 -2.56 -1.10 -3.09
C TYR A 35 -1.66 -0.01 -3.67
N VAL A 36 -0.36 -0.10 -3.42
CA VAL A 36 0.64 0.79 -3.99
C VAL A 36 1.72 -0.04 -4.67
N LEU A 37 1.83 0.12 -5.99
CA LEU A 37 2.90 -0.46 -6.79
C LEU A 37 4.02 0.57 -6.96
N PHE A 38 5.23 0.18 -6.62
CA PHE A 38 6.44 1.00 -6.71
C PHE A 38 7.24 0.61 -7.95
N GLU A 39 7.15 1.43 -8.99
CA GLU A 39 7.77 1.15 -10.29
C GLU A 39 9.30 1.15 -10.25
N GLY A 40 9.94 0.04 -10.62
CA GLY A 40 11.39 -0.10 -10.61
C GLY A 40 11.98 -0.50 -9.25
N GLU A 41 11.14 -0.86 -8.27
CA GLU A 41 11.59 -1.48 -7.02
C GLU A 41 11.51 -3.01 -7.08
N GLN A 42 12.46 -3.68 -6.44
CA GLN A 42 12.52 -5.14 -6.32
C GLN A 42 11.97 -5.62 -4.96
N HIS A 43 12.44 -6.77 -4.47
CA HIS A 43 12.17 -7.23 -3.12
C HIS A 43 12.84 -6.34 -2.07
N GLY A 44 12.02 -5.54 -1.39
CA GLY A 44 12.45 -4.50 -0.45
C GLY A 44 12.86 -3.20 -1.15
N PHE A 45 12.28 -2.09 -0.71
CA PHE A 45 12.48 -0.78 -1.33
C PHE A 45 13.88 -0.22 -1.04
N ARG A 46 14.53 0.35 -2.06
CA ARG A 46 15.88 0.93 -1.94
C ARG A 46 15.94 2.42 -2.26
N ARG A 47 15.12 2.92 -3.18
CA ARG A 47 15.14 4.35 -3.48
C ARG A 47 14.49 5.12 -2.34
N ALA A 48 15.11 6.24 -1.98
CA ALA A 48 14.67 7.04 -0.85
C ALA A 48 13.21 7.49 -1.02
N GLU A 49 12.82 7.88 -2.24
CA GLU A 49 11.45 8.28 -2.55
C GLU A 49 10.43 7.14 -2.35
N SER A 50 10.80 5.90 -2.66
CA SER A 50 9.91 4.74 -2.48
C SER A 50 9.79 4.36 -1.01
N ILE A 51 10.90 4.43 -0.26
CA ILE A 51 10.89 4.20 1.19
C ILE A 51 10.03 5.26 1.90
N THR A 52 10.25 6.55 1.60
CA THR A 52 9.45 7.64 2.16
C THR A 52 7.98 7.44 1.84
N ARG A 53 7.64 7.21 0.57
CA ARG A 53 6.25 7.04 0.16
C ARG A 53 5.58 5.81 0.77
N ALA A 54 6.33 4.72 0.97
CA ALA A 54 5.84 3.53 1.67
C ALA A 54 5.47 3.84 3.13
N LEU A 55 6.35 4.53 3.86
CA LEU A 55 6.12 4.93 5.26
C LEU A 55 4.96 5.92 5.39
N GLU A 56 4.87 6.90 4.48
CA GLU A 56 3.74 7.84 4.43
C GLU A 56 2.42 7.10 4.17
N SER A 57 2.39 6.17 3.22
CA SER A 57 1.19 5.39 2.89
C SER A 57 0.76 4.50 4.05
N GLU A 58 1.72 3.92 4.76
CA GLU A 58 1.50 3.13 5.97
C GLU A 58 0.91 3.99 7.10
N LEU A 59 1.49 5.16 7.38
CA LEU A 59 1.00 6.08 8.42
C LEU A 59 -0.38 6.65 8.08
N TRP A 60 -0.61 7.02 6.81
CA TRP A 60 -1.92 7.42 6.30
C TRP A 60 -2.98 6.33 6.55
N PHE A 61 -2.63 5.07 6.26
CA PHE A 61 -3.52 3.93 6.51
C PHE A 61 -3.82 3.75 8.00
N TYR A 62 -2.82 3.87 8.87
CA TYR A 62 -3.03 3.82 10.33
C TYR A 62 -3.95 4.92 10.83
N GLY A 63 -3.81 6.15 10.33
CA GLY A 63 -4.70 7.25 10.68
C GLY A 63 -6.17 6.93 10.40
N ARG A 64 -6.46 6.38 9.21
CA ARG A 64 -7.81 5.95 8.82
C ARG A 64 -8.35 4.79 9.67
N ILE A 65 -7.53 3.79 9.94
CA ILE A 65 -7.97 2.59 10.67
C ILE A 65 -8.13 2.85 12.17
N PHE A 66 -7.23 3.63 12.76
CA PHE A 66 -7.24 3.89 14.20
C PHE A 66 -7.93 5.20 14.58
N GLY A 67 -8.38 5.99 13.60
CA GLY A 67 -9.19 7.20 13.81
C GLY A 67 -8.39 8.37 14.38
N PHE A 68 -7.16 8.57 13.91
CA PHE A 68 -6.35 9.74 14.25
C PHE A 68 -5.87 10.46 12.99
N GLU A 69 -5.60 11.76 13.15
CA GLU A 69 -4.98 12.58 12.11
C GLU A 69 -3.45 12.46 12.25
N PRO A 70 -2.71 12.00 11.23
CA PRO A 70 -1.25 12.10 11.22
C PRO A 70 -0.78 13.55 11.41
N ALA A 71 0.38 13.72 12.04
CA ALA A 71 0.90 15.07 12.31
C ALA A 71 1.38 15.80 11.04
N ASP A 72 1.87 15.03 10.06
CA ASP A 72 2.33 15.53 8.77
C ASP A 72 1.18 15.53 7.74
N ASP A 73 1.26 16.43 6.76
CA ASP A 73 0.36 16.44 5.60
C ASP A 73 0.78 15.32 4.64
N LEU A 74 0.17 14.14 4.82
CA LEU A 74 0.50 12.94 4.06
C LEU A 74 -0.26 12.89 2.74
N PRO A 75 0.40 12.54 1.62
CA PRO A 75 -0.30 12.39 0.35
C PRO A 75 -1.27 11.19 0.42
N ASP A 76 -2.51 11.39 -0.06
CA ASP A 76 -3.50 10.33 -0.16
C ASP A 76 -2.99 9.12 -0.97
N VAL A 77 -3.55 7.95 -0.71
CA VAL A 77 -3.26 6.72 -1.47
C VAL A 77 -4.33 6.52 -2.56
N PRO A 78 -4.03 6.76 -3.85
CA PRO A 78 -5.00 6.63 -4.92
C PRO A 78 -5.51 5.19 -5.05
N GLY A 79 -6.80 5.03 -5.29
CA GLY A 79 -7.41 3.71 -5.46
C GLY A 79 -7.66 2.94 -4.16
N ALA A 80 -7.43 3.56 -2.99
CA ALA A 80 -7.90 3.02 -1.71
C ALA A 80 -9.43 2.87 -1.71
N VAL A 81 -9.91 1.74 -1.19
CA VAL A 81 -11.34 1.38 -1.16
C VAL A 81 -11.80 1.25 0.28
N GLY A 82 -12.80 2.04 0.67
CA GLY A 82 -13.45 1.93 1.98
C GLY A 82 -12.56 2.30 3.18
N LEU A 83 -11.54 3.11 2.97
CA LEU A 83 -10.59 3.63 3.96
C LEU A 83 -10.78 5.14 4.16
#